data_AF-A0A554R1N3-F1
#
_entry.id   AF-A0A554R1N3-F1
#
_cell.length_a   1.000
_cell.length_b   1.000
_cell.length_c   1.000
_cell.angle_alpha   90.00
_cell.angle_beta   90.00
_cell.angle_gamma   90.00
#
_symmetry.space_group_name_H-M   'P 1'
#
loop_
_entity.id
_entity.type
_entity.pdbx_description
1 polymer ?
#
loop_
_entity_poly.entity_id
_entity_poly.type
_entity_poly.pdbx_seq_one_letter_code
_entity_poly.pdbx_strand_id
1 'polypeptide(L)'
;MEGERPLSATFSVPGLGGITFTAEFDPDLNWLTIAGRNADDKLVSKTGISVTPDVVEDVPILPEPIIPEGGTEATAAHIESFAPPEEVSE
;
A
#
# COMPACT_ATOMS: atom_id res chain seq x y z
N MET A 1 5.26 26.15 -14.78
CA MET A 1 4.53 25.20 -13.91
C MET A 1 3.78 24.29 -14.85
N GLU A 2 4.34 23.12 -15.16
CA GLU A 2 3.60 22.08 -15.86
C GLU A 2 2.70 21.43 -14.80
N GLY A 3 1.39 21.72 -14.86
CA GLY A 3 0.43 21.01 -14.02
C GLY A 3 0.41 19.54 -14.43
N GLU A 4 0.53 18.65 -13.45
CA GLU A 4 0.39 17.22 -13.69
C GLU A 4 -0.97 16.97 -14.34
N ARG A 5 -0.99 16.29 -15.49
CA ARG A 5 -2.26 16.01 -16.18
C ARG A 5 -3.11 15.11 -15.27
N PRO A 6 -4.42 15.38 -15.14
CA PRO A 6 -5.29 14.52 -14.37
C PRO A 6 -5.21 13.09 -14.91
N LEU A 7 -5.04 12.13 -14.01
CA LEU A 7 -5.03 10.72 -14.35
C LEU A 7 -6.48 10.30 -14.60
N SER A 8 -6.76 9.77 -15.80
CA SER A 8 -8.10 9.35 -16.17
C SER A 8 -8.14 7.90 -16.65
N ALA A 9 -9.21 7.21 -16.31
CA ALA A 9 -9.48 5.85 -16.76
C ALA A 9 -10.96 5.67 -17.10
N THR A 10 -11.23 4.94 -18.18
CA THR A 10 -12.60 4.65 -18.62
C THR A 10 -12.83 3.15 -18.60
N PHE A 11 -13.96 2.71 -18.05
CA PHE A 11 -14.33 1.31 -17.98
C PHE A 11 -15.85 1.11 -18.04
N SER A 12 -16.27 -0.09 -18.42
CA SER A 12 -17.67 -0.50 -18.41
C SER A 12 -17.82 -1.70 -17.49
N VAL A 13 -18.92 -1.73 -16.73
CA VAL A 13 -19.22 -2.86 -15.84
C VAL A 13 -20.30 -3.72 -16.50
N PRO A 14 -20.01 -4.99 -16.85
CA PRO A 14 -21.02 -5.90 -17.38
C PRO A 14 -22.22 -6.02 -16.44
N GLY A 15 -23.43 -6.03 -17.00
CA GLY A 15 -24.66 -6.12 -16.22
C GLY A 15 -25.24 -4.79 -15.73
N LEU A 16 -24.52 -3.66 -15.86
CA LEU A 16 -25.03 -2.32 -15.53
C LEU A 16 -25.66 -1.58 -16.71
N GLY A 17 -26.30 -2.30 -17.64
CA GLY A 17 -27.12 -1.68 -18.69
C GLY A 17 -26.35 -0.81 -19.70
N GLY A 18 -25.07 -1.08 -19.93
CA GLY A 18 -24.26 -0.33 -20.90
C GLY A 18 -23.78 1.04 -20.42
N ILE A 19 -23.75 1.26 -19.10
CA ILE A 19 -23.15 2.47 -18.52
C ILE A 19 -21.62 2.41 -18.65
N THR A 20 -21.04 3.51 -19.11
CA THR A 20 -19.60 3.75 -19.15
C THR A 20 -19.22 4.67 -18.00
N PHE A 21 -18.22 4.27 -17.23
CA PHE A 21 -17.69 5.04 -16.11
C PHE A 21 -16.36 5.67 -16.50
N THR A 22 -16.19 6.93 -16.14
CA THR A 22 -14.92 7.64 -16.21
C THR A 22 -14.49 8.01 -14.80
N ALA A 23 -13.32 7.52 -14.40
CA ALA A 23 -12.62 7.92 -13.19
C ALA A 23 -11.58 8.99 -13.53
N GLU A 24 -11.58 10.10 -12.80
CA GLU A 24 -10.66 11.23 -12.96
C GLU A 24 -10.09 11.59 -11.60
N PHE A 25 -8.76 11.53 -11.46
CA PHE A 25 -8.05 11.96 -10.27
C PHE A 25 -7.44 13.35 -10.48
N ASP A 26 -7.80 14.27 -9.58
CA ASP A 26 -7.21 15.60 -9.47
C ASP A 26 -6.16 15.58 -8.35
N PRO A 27 -4.85 15.66 -8.69
CA PRO A 27 -3.77 15.62 -7.70
C PRO A 27 -3.67 16.91 -6.88
N ASP A 28 -4.09 18.07 -7.42
CA ASP A 28 -4.06 19.34 -6.71
C ASP A 28 -5.09 19.35 -5.57
N LEU A 29 -6.22 18.68 -5.77
CA LEU A 29 -7.29 18.54 -4.79
C LEU A 29 -7.26 17.22 -4.00
N ASN A 30 -6.38 16.29 -4.38
CA ASN A 30 -6.39 14.89 -3.95
C ASN A 30 -7.81 14.29 -3.99
N TRP A 31 -8.48 14.43 -5.14
CA TRP A 31 -9.89 14.09 -5.28
C TRP A 31 -10.12 13.16 -6.47
N LEU A 32 -10.74 12.02 -6.22
CA LEU A 32 -11.15 11.07 -7.26
C LEU A 32 -12.64 11.26 -7.58
N THR A 33 -12.95 11.57 -8.83
CA THR A 33 -14.33 11.64 -9.32
C THR A 33 -14.60 10.44 -10.22
N ILE A 34 -15.71 9.74 -10.00
CA ILE A 34 -16.21 8.67 -10.87
C ILE A 34 -17.56 9.10 -11.42
N ALA A 35 -17.65 9.29 -12.73
CA ALA A 35 -18.87 9.68 -13.43
C ALA A 35 -19.36 8.54 -14.34
N GLY A 36 -20.60 8.11 -14.18
CA GLY A 36 -21.25 7.13 -15.04
C GLY A 36 -22.16 7.80 -16.06
N ARG A 37 -21.98 7.44 -17.33
CA ARG A 37 -22.81 7.90 -18.46
C ARG A 37 -23.44 6.73 -19.20
N ASN A 38 -24.71 6.89 -19.60
CA ASN A 38 -25.40 5.88 -20.38
C ASN A 38 -24.98 5.91 -21.87
N ALA A 39 -25.59 5.07 -22.70
CA ALA A 39 -25.30 5.00 -24.13
C ALA A 39 -25.62 6.29 -24.92
N ASP A 40 -26.48 7.16 -24.38
CA ASP A 40 -26.80 8.48 -24.96
C ASP A 40 -25.86 9.59 -24.43
N ASP A 41 -24.76 9.22 -23.78
CA ASP A 41 -23.82 10.10 -23.10
C ASP A 41 -24.44 10.95 -21.97
N LYS A 42 -25.62 10.57 -21.46
CA LYS A 42 -26.25 11.27 -20.34
C LYS A 42 -25.63 10.83 -19.03
N LEU A 43 -25.27 11.80 -18.18
CA LEU A 43 -24.81 11.54 -16.83
C LEU A 43 -25.93 10.89 -16.01
N VAL A 44 -25.66 9.69 -15.49
CA VAL A 44 -26.61 8.91 -14.69
C VAL A 44 -26.13 8.68 -13.25
N SER A 45 -24.82 8.77 -13.02
CA SER A 45 -24.25 8.73 -11.68
C SER A 45 -22.99 9.57 -11.60
N LYS A 46 -22.72 10.13 -10.42
CA LYS A 46 -21.45 10.80 -10.12
C LYS A 46 -21.14 10.63 -8.64
N THR A 47 -19.93 10.20 -8.34
CA THR A 47 -19.42 10.02 -6.97
C THR A 47 -18.06 10.70 -6.87
N GLY A 48 -17.79 11.33 -5.73
CA GLY A 48 -16.51 11.94 -5.40
C GLY A 48 -15.95 11.32 -4.12
N ILE A 49 -14.65 11.05 -4.13
CA ILE A 49 -13.93 10.43 -3.02
C ILE A 49 -12.72 11.30 -2.72
N SER A 50 -12.62 11.77 -1.48
CA SER A 50 -11.39 12.38 -0.98
C SER A 50 -10.34 11.28 -0.86
N VAL A 51 -9.19 11.51 -1.47
CA VAL A 51 -8.03 10.64 -1.33
C VAL A 51 -7.09 11.33 -0.36
N THR A 52 -6.73 10.66 0.71
CA THR A 52 -5.65 11.12 1.58
C THR A 52 -4.47 10.19 1.30
N PRO A 53 -3.46 10.63 0.53
CA PRO A 53 -2.31 9.78 0.27
C PRO A 53 -1.52 9.61 1.57
N ASP A 54 -1.51 8.39 2.12
CA ASP A 54 -0.54 8.01 3.13
C ASP A 54 0.77 7.69 2.40
N VAL A 55 1.85 8.41 2.75
CA VAL A 55 3.18 8.10 2.24
C VAL A 55 3.64 6.79 2.88
N VAL A 56 3.86 5.77 2.07
CA VAL A 56 4.52 4.54 2.52
C VAL A 56 6.02 4.78 2.38
N GLU A 57 6.74 4.78 3.50
CA GLU A 57 8.19 4.85 3.48
C GLU A 57 8.76 3.57 2.86
N ASP A 58 9.76 3.72 1.98
CA ASP A 58 10.49 2.57 1.45
C ASP A 58 11.20 1.83 2.58
N VAL A 59 10.86 0.55 2.76
CA VAL A 59 11.61 -0.32 3.68
C VAL A 59 12.87 -0.77 2.94
N PRO A 60 14.08 -0.44 3.42
CA PRO A 60 15.29 -0.91 2.79
C PRO A 60 15.33 -2.44 2.83
N ILE A 61 15.40 -3.07 1.65
CA ILE A 61 15.63 -4.51 1.55
C ILE A 61 17.09 -4.75 1.98
N LEU A 62 17.29 -5.22 3.22
CA LEU A 62 18.61 -5.72 3.59
C LEU A 62 18.85 -7.05 2.86
N PRO A 63 19.97 -7.20 2.13
CA PRO A 63 20.36 -8.50 1.60
C PRO A 63 20.56 -9.47 2.77
N GLU A 64 20.22 -10.75 2.56
CA GLU A 64 20.53 -11.78 3.53
C GLU A 64 22.03 -11.80 3.82
N PRO A 65 22.45 -11.93 5.10
CA PRO A 65 23.86 -12.02 5.42
C PRO A 65 24.42 -13.29 4.77
N ILE A 66 25.47 -13.12 3.98
CA ILE A 66 26.24 -14.24 3.42
C ILE A 66 26.93 -14.92 4.61
N ILE A 67 26.37 -16.02 5.12
CA ILE A 67 27.02 -16.86 6.11
C ILE A 67 28.13 -17.62 5.35
N PRO A 68 29.42 -17.36 5.61
CA PRO A 68 30.46 -18.18 5.01
C PRO A 68 30.26 -19.64 5.47
N GLU A 69 30.18 -20.56 4.52
CA GLU A 69 30.14 -22.01 4.80
C GLU A 69 31.42 -22.41 5.55
N GLY A 70 31.35 -22.41 6.88
CA GLY A 70 32.50 -22.69 7.75
C GLY A 70 32.47 -22.04 9.13
N GLY A 71 31.51 -21.16 9.44
CA GLY A 71 31.41 -20.51 10.75
C GLY A 71 30.54 -21.25 11.76
N THR A 72 31.07 -22.24 12.47
CA THR A 72 30.45 -22.82 13.69
C THR A 72 30.62 -21.88 14.89
N GLU A 73 30.15 -20.63 14.82
CA GLU A 73 30.25 -19.66 15.93
C GLU A 73 28.90 -19.09 16.40
N ALA A 74 27.77 -19.62 15.92
CA ALA A 74 26.43 -19.17 16.36
C ALA A 74 25.93 -19.81 17.68
N THR A 75 26.74 -20.61 18.38
CA THR A 75 26.34 -21.27 19.65
C THR A 75 26.79 -20.52 20.91
N ALA A 76 27.70 -19.54 20.81
CA ALA A 76 28.26 -18.91 22.01
C ALA A 76 27.35 -17.86 22.69
N ALA A 77 26.28 -17.37 22.05
CA ALA A 77 25.47 -16.28 22.59
C ALA A 77 24.18 -16.71 23.34
N HIS A 78 23.84 -18.01 23.40
CA HIS A 78 22.61 -18.48 24.06
C HIS A 78 22.82 -19.10 25.46
N ILE A 79 24.04 -19.08 25.99
CA ILE A 79 24.33 -19.67 27.32
C ILE A 79 24.95 -18.62 28.25
N GLU A 80 24.27 -17.50 28.48
CA GLU A 80 24.68 -16.59 29.57
C GLU A 80 23.51 -15.88 30.27
N SER A 81 22.28 -16.42 30.19
CA SER A 81 21.13 -15.78 30.84
C SER A 81 20.13 -16.72 31.52
N PHE A 82 20.58 -17.87 32.03
CA PHE A 82 19.78 -18.65 32.99
C PHE A 82 20.68 -19.30 34.05
N ALA A 83 21.33 -18.48 34.88
CA ALA A 83 21.61 -18.90 36.25
C ALA A 83 20.30 -18.76 37.03
N PRO A 84 19.74 -19.82 37.64
CA PRO A 84 18.62 -19.67 38.57
C PRO A 84 19.09 -18.82 39.77
N PRO A 85 18.22 -17.97 40.37
CA PRO A 85 18.59 -17.28 41.60
C PRO A 85 18.89 -18.30 42.70
N GLU A 86 19.98 -18.10 43.45
CA GLU A 86 20.29 -18.88 44.65
C GLU A 86 19.09 -18.81 45.62
N GLU A 87 18.65 -19.99 46.06
CA GLU A 87 17.68 -20.15 47.13
C GLU A 87 18.30 -19.61 48.42
N VAL A 88 17.89 -18.41 48.85
CA VAL A 88 18.17 -17.92 50.20
C VAL A 88 17.35 -18.75 51.20
N SER A 89 17.99 -19.76 51.78
CA SER A 89 17.56 -20.40 53.02
C SER A 89 18.07 -19.58 54.21
N GLU A 90 17.17 -18.90 54.93
CA GLU A 90 17.23 -18.73 56.39
C GLU A 90 15.85 -18.40 56.98
#